data_AF-M0KUB3-F1
#
_entry.id   AF-M0KUB3-F1
#
_cell.length_a   1.000
_cell.length_b   1.000
_cell.length_c   1.000
_cell.angle_alpha   90.00
_cell.angle_beta   90.00
_cell.angle_gamma   90.00
#
_symmetry.space_group_name_H-M   'P 1'
#
loop_
_entity.id
_entity.type
_entity.pdbx_description
1 polymer ?
#
loop_
_entity_poly.entity_id
_entity_poly.type
_entity_poly.pdbx_seq_one_letter_code
_entity_poly.pdbx_strand_id
1 'polypeptide(L)'
;MAITESQTPIVAIDLFCGAGGFSAALDRVSDALGRDVYHAGVNHDQAAIDSYQANREDALCYNRKAQALNPGEVLYNLLVEVAYDRCNDPEATREDVEPVDRDKVEVVLTAGPQCTAFSQAAGGKPDPSNQPRVSAFEVLSWLNQIPVDVFALENVGGIRRWGPVVGDEYHDNGAVFTQWVNTMSSMGYAVDWKMLEAADYGDPTSRERFILLGQAEGTVTFPEPTHDDSDPNKPDRRTAAEIIDWNDLGSSIWDRHKQQSRVTPPANTTFERIAEGLRRHCHNRLEPFADVLETFDRDTVRDLRENRVIPRQYAAEAVQALDDPFLVRFGRQETGENSHYLLKYYGTSPPKSVDAPIDAITAGGNKYAPATASTYLLRQQDQYGSPVDVTERSTPTVTASGSHQIVTPLLTSLIAPRNQWARGTHSNPLYPADSRPLHTVTAQIDLLPRLKSRESHHGISGRVRP
;
A
#
# COMPACT_ATOMS: atom_id res chain seq x y z
N MET A 1 -21.22 -38.75 45.03
CA MET A 1 -20.21 -39.07 44.00
C MET A 1 -19.13 -38.01 44.17
N ALA A 2 -17.95 -38.41 44.64
CA ALA A 2 -16.89 -37.47 45.01
C ALA A 2 -16.30 -36.84 43.75
N ILE A 3 -16.23 -35.50 43.75
CA ILE A 3 -15.52 -34.72 42.74
C ILE A 3 -14.06 -35.16 42.85
N THR A 4 -13.57 -35.87 41.85
CA THR A 4 -12.12 -36.03 41.67
C THR A 4 -11.62 -34.73 41.07
N GLU A 5 -10.47 -34.23 41.51
CA GLU A 5 -9.87 -32.94 41.14
C GLU A 5 -9.70 -32.70 39.62
N SER A 6 -10.03 -33.68 38.76
CA SER A 6 -9.80 -33.63 37.32
C SER A 6 -10.93 -32.99 36.48
N GLN A 7 -12.01 -32.42 37.04
CA GLN A 7 -13.14 -31.87 36.26
C GLN A 7 -13.72 -30.53 36.77
N THR A 8 -12.92 -29.70 37.44
CA THR A 8 -13.34 -28.35 37.82
C THR A 8 -13.62 -27.54 36.54
N PRO A 9 -14.86 -27.09 36.28
CA PRO A 9 -15.17 -26.31 35.09
C PRO A 9 -14.49 -24.94 35.15
N ILE A 10 -14.28 -24.35 33.98
CA ILE A 10 -13.72 -23.01 33.82
C ILE A 10 -14.89 -22.07 33.51
N VAL A 11 -14.96 -20.96 34.23
CA VAL A 11 -15.83 -19.84 33.86
C VAL A 11 -14.94 -18.70 33.35
N ALA A 12 -15.08 -18.37 32.08
CA ALA A 12 -14.21 -17.47 31.35
C ALA A 12 -14.92 -16.15 31.05
N ILE A 13 -14.36 -15.04 31.53
CA ILE A 13 -14.82 -13.68 31.24
C ILE A 13 -13.84 -13.06 30.26
N ASP A 14 -14.28 -12.80 29.02
CA ASP A 14 -13.48 -12.16 27.97
C ASP A 14 -13.88 -10.69 27.82
N LEU A 15 -13.09 -9.82 28.46
CA LEU A 15 -13.25 -8.38 28.38
C LEU A 15 -12.68 -7.84 27.08
N PHE A 16 -13.46 -7.01 26.38
CA PHE A 16 -13.07 -6.46 25.08
C PHE A 16 -12.89 -7.58 24.02
N CYS A 17 -13.75 -8.60 24.06
CA CYS A 17 -13.54 -9.89 23.41
C CYS A 17 -13.30 -9.87 21.89
N GLY A 18 -13.68 -8.80 21.20
CA GLY A 18 -13.70 -8.75 19.74
C GLY A 18 -14.52 -9.92 19.18
N ALA A 19 -13.94 -10.69 18.27
CA ALA A 19 -14.53 -11.93 17.75
C ALA A 19 -14.23 -13.19 18.61
N GLY A 20 -13.56 -13.04 19.76
CA GLY A 20 -13.29 -14.13 20.71
C GLY A 20 -11.99 -14.88 20.45
N GLY A 21 -10.89 -14.17 20.17
CA GLY A 21 -9.58 -14.79 19.95
C GLY A 21 -9.02 -15.49 21.21
N PHE A 22 -9.15 -14.86 22.39
CA PHE A 22 -8.80 -15.49 23.66
C PHE A 22 -9.73 -16.64 24.00
N SER A 23 -11.04 -16.45 23.83
CA SER A 23 -12.02 -17.52 24.04
C SER A 23 -11.73 -18.75 23.16
N ALA A 24 -11.26 -18.56 21.93
CA ALA A 24 -10.86 -19.67 21.06
C ALA A 24 -9.63 -20.42 21.58
N ALA A 25 -8.71 -19.73 22.25
CA ALA A 25 -7.61 -20.39 22.93
C ALA A 25 -8.11 -21.20 24.14
N LEU A 26 -9.07 -20.66 24.91
CA LEU A 26 -9.67 -21.36 26.04
C LEU A 26 -10.49 -22.58 25.62
N ASP A 27 -11.15 -22.57 24.46
CA ASP A 27 -11.80 -23.78 23.92
C ASP A 27 -10.77 -24.88 23.62
N ARG A 28 -9.60 -24.52 23.09
CA ARG A 28 -8.52 -25.50 22.89
C ARG A 28 -7.96 -26.03 24.21
N VAL A 29 -7.96 -25.20 25.26
CA VAL A 29 -7.60 -25.61 26.62
C VAL A 29 -8.66 -26.56 27.19
N SER A 30 -9.95 -26.29 26.95
CA SER A 30 -11.08 -27.18 27.27
C SER A 30 -10.82 -28.58 26.74
N ASP A 31 -10.55 -28.68 25.44
CA ASP A 31 -10.30 -29.94 24.74
C ASP A 31 -9.05 -30.67 25.28
N ALA A 32 -7.98 -29.92 25.53
CA ALA A 32 -6.71 -30.48 26.00
C ALA A 32 -6.79 -30.99 27.45
N LEU A 33 -7.56 -30.32 28.30
CA LEU A 33 -7.69 -30.67 29.72
C LEU A 33 -8.92 -31.53 30.03
N GLY A 34 -9.86 -31.67 29.10
CA GLY A 34 -11.14 -32.34 29.32
C GLY A 34 -12.01 -31.64 30.37
N ARG A 35 -12.00 -30.31 30.38
CA ARG A 35 -12.71 -29.45 31.35
C ARG A 35 -13.68 -28.53 30.63
N ASP A 36 -14.95 -28.54 31.04
CA ASP A 36 -15.95 -27.64 30.45
C ASP A 36 -15.55 -26.16 30.61
N VAL A 37 -15.80 -25.33 29.60
CA VAL A 37 -15.58 -23.88 29.64
C VAL A 37 -16.89 -23.15 29.33
N TYR A 38 -17.29 -22.26 30.22
CA TYR A 38 -18.45 -21.40 30.07
C TYR A 38 -17.99 -19.96 29.84
N HIS A 39 -18.46 -19.32 28.78
CA HIS A 39 -17.91 -18.03 28.33
C HIS A 39 -18.87 -16.87 28.55
N ALA A 40 -18.32 -15.73 29.00
CA ALA A 40 -18.97 -14.43 28.96
C ALA A 40 -18.14 -13.46 28.10
N GLY A 41 -18.66 -13.10 26.92
CA GLY A 41 -18.04 -12.13 26.02
C GLY A 41 -18.57 -10.72 26.27
N VAL A 42 -17.67 -9.76 26.53
CA VAL A 42 -18.04 -8.36 26.75
C VAL A 42 -17.44 -7.47 25.66
N ASN A 43 -18.31 -6.81 24.88
CA ASN A 43 -17.90 -5.82 23.90
C ASN A 43 -18.97 -4.75 23.70
N HIS A 44 -18.60 -3.55 23.25
CA HIS A 44 -19.56 -2.49 22.96
C HIS A 44 -19.93 -2.38 21.47
N ASP A 45 -19.21 -3.12 20.61
CA ASP A 45 -19.49 -3.19 19.18
C ASP A 45 -20.40 -4.40 18.89
N GLN A 46 -21.57 -4.12 18.30
CA GLN A 46 -22.53 -5.18 17.94
C GLN A 46 -21.93 -6.16 16.94
N ALA A 47 -21.15 -5.72 15.96
CA ALA A 47 -20.56 -6.63 14.96
C ALA A 47 -19.54 -7.58 15.60
N ALA A 48 -18.83 -7.12 16.63
CA ALA A 48 -17.95 -7.97 17.41
C ALA A 48 -18.74 -9.02 18.19
N ILE A 49 -19.82 -8.63 18.87
CA ILE A 49 -20.70 -9.55 19.59
C ILE A 49 -21.36 -10.57 18.65
N ASP A 50 -21.86 -10.13 17.50
CA ASP A 50 -22.47 -11.02 16.51
C ASP A 50 -21.45 -12.08 16.04
N SER A 51 -20.21 -11.65 15.79
CA SER A 51 -19.12 -12.56 15.42
C SER A 51 -18.75 -13.49 16.56
N TYR A 52 -18.69 -13.00 17.80
CA TYR A 52 -18.39 -13.80 18.97
C TYR A 52 -19.45 -14.90 19.20
N GLN A 53 -20.74 -14.52 19.18
CA GLN A 53 -21.87 -15.43 19.36
C GLN A 53 -21.94 -16.48 18.24
N ALA A 54 -21.67 -16.08 16.99
CA ALA A 54 -21.66 -17.01 15.86
C ALA A 54 -20.61 -18.12 16.00
N ASN A 55 -19.56 -17.91 16.80
CA ASN A 55 -18.57 -18.94 17.11
C ASN A 55 -18.87 -19.70 18.40
N ARG A 56 -19.75 -19.18 19.27
CA ARG A 56 -20.10 -19.74 20.59
C ARG A 56 -21.57 -19.45 20.89
N GLU A 57 -22.45 -20.30 20.39
CA GLU A 57 -23.91 -20.09 20.50
C GLU A 57 -24.42 -20.09 21.94
N ASP A 58 -23.74 -20.78 22.85
CA ASP A 58 -24.12 -20.88 24.27
C ASP A 58 -23.44 -19.84 25.16
N ALA A 59 -22.60 -18.97 24.61
CA ALA A 59 -21.92 -17.96 25.41
C ALA A 59 -22.87 -16.83 25.86
N LEU A 60 -22.64 -16.33 27.07
CA LEU A 60 -23.28 -15.11 27.55
C LEU A 60 -22.62 -13.90 26.85
N CYS A 61 -23.40 -13.14 26.08
CA CYS A 61 -22.88 -11.97 25.37
C CYS A 61 -23.46 -10.66 25.90
N TYR A 62 -22.57 -9.78 26.31
CA TYR A 62 -22.91 -8.45 26.81
C TYR A 62 -22.47 -7.39 25.81
N ASN A 63 -23.41 -6.89 25.01
CA ASN A 63 -23.17 -5.72 24.15
C ASN A 63 -23.17 -4.42 24.97
N ARG A 64 -22.14 -4.22 25.79
CA ARG A 64 -21.95 -3.07 26.68
C ARG A 64 -20.46 -2.76 26.83
N LYS A 65 -20.18 -1.55 27.31
CA LYS A 65 -18.85 -1.22 27.82
C LYS A 65 -18.61 -2.01 29.11
N ALA A 66 -17.39 -2.54 29.32
CA ALA A 66 -17.04 -3.27 30.53
C ALA A 66 -17.29 -2.46 31.82
N GLN A 67 -17.07 -1.14 31.77
CA GLN A 67 -17.33 -0.20 32.87
C GLN A 67 -18.81 -0.10 33.28
N ALA A 68 -19.73 -0.54 32.42
CA ALA A 68 -21.17 -0.42 32.63
C ALA A 68 -21.79 -1.71 33.19
N LEU A 69 -20.98 -2.75 33.39
CA LEU A 69 -21.43 -4.03 33.94
C LEU A 69 -21.00 -4.14 35.40
N ASN A 70 -21.77 -4.90 36.18
CA ASN A 70 -21.36 -5.36 37.49
C ASN A 70 -20.59 -6.68 37.35
N PRO A 71 -19.28 -6.74 37.66
CA PRO A 71 -18.50 -7.97 37.53
C PRO A 71 -19.08 -9.16 38.31
N GLY A 72 -19.64 -8.91 39.49
CA GLY A 72 -20.25 -9.94 40.33
C GLY A 72 -21.52 -10.53 39.71
N GLU A 73 -22.31 -9.74 38.99
CA GLU A 73 -23.49 -10.22 38.26
C GLU A 73 -23.10 -11.09 37.07
N VAL A 74 -22.04 -10.71 36.34
CA VAL A 74 -21.53 -11.52 35.22
C VAL A 74 -20.99 -12.86 35.73
N LEU A 75 -20.22 -12.86 36.82
CA LEU A 75 -19.75 -14.09 37.45
C LEU A 75 -20.93 -14.94 37.96
N TYR A 76 -21.91 -14.33 38.64
CA TYR A 76 -23.11 -15.03 39.10
C TYR A 76 -23.83 -15.75 37.96
N ASN A 77 -24.05 -15.07 36.83
CA ASN A 77 -24.73 -15.67 35.69
C ASN A 77 -23.93 -16.85 35.12
N LEU A 78 -22.61 -16.76 35.04
CA LEU A 78 -21.77 -17.90 34.63
C LEU A 78 -21.91 -19.09 35.60
N LEU A 79 -21.94 -18.84 36.91
CA LEU A 79 -22.15 -19.91 37.91
C LEU A 79 -23.53 -20.55 37.80
N VAL A 80 -24.55 -19.78 37.40
CA VAL A 80 -25.89 -20.29 37.04
C VAL A 80 -25.82 -21.16 35.79
N GLU A 81 -25.10 -20.76 34.73
CA GLU A 81 -24.94 -21.61 33.54
C GLU A 81 -24.30 -22.96 33.87
N VAL A 82 -23.26 -22.98 34.71
CA VAL A 82 -22.65 -24.24 35.17
C VAL A 82 -23.65 -25.11 35.93
N ALA A 83 -24.47 -24.51 36.80
CA ALA A 83 -25.48 -25.24 37.56
C ALA A 83 -26.58 -25.79 36.64
N TYR A 84 -27.01 -24.98 35.67
CA TYR A 84 -28.06 -25.29 34.72
C TYR A 84 -27.67 -26.45 33.80
N ASP A 85 -26.50 -26.39 33.19
CA ASP A 85 -25.99 -27.42 32.28
C ASP A 85 -25.79 -28.78 32.98
N ARG A 86 -25.49 -28.73 34.29
CA ARG A 86 -25.34 -29.93 35.14
C ARG A 86 -26.65 -30.38 35.79
N CYS A 87 -27.76 -29.69 35.53
CA CYS A 87 -29.07 -30.06 36.02
C CYS A 87 -29.61 -31.23 35.18
N ASN A 88 -30.04 -32.30 35.84
CA ASN A 88 -30.61 -33.47 35.17
C ASN A 88 -32.13 -33.36 34.94
N ASP A 89 -32.73 -32.19 35.20
CA ASP A 89 -34.16 -31.94 35.01
C ASP A 89 -34.40 -31.22 33.68
N PRO A 90 -35.02 -31.89 32.69
CA PRO A 90 -35.25 -31.30 31.37
C PRO A 90 -36.28 -30.16 31.37
N GLU A 91 -37.07 -30.01 32.45
CA GLU A 91 -38.07 -28.93 32.57
C GLU A 91 -37.53 -27.74 33.37
N ALA A 92 -36.34 -27.85 33.96
CA ALA A 92 -35.73 -26.75 34.69
C ALA A 92 -35.38 -25.59 33.75
N THR A 93 -35.50 -24.39 34.27
CA THR A 93 -34.98 -23.15 33.68
C THR A 93 -33.80 -22.63 34.50
N ARG A 94 -33.11 -21.61 33.99
CA ARG A 94 -32.02 -20.93 34.72
C ARG A 94 -32.49 -20.27 36.02
N GLU A 95 -33.78 -19.93 36.12
CA GLU A 95 -34.37 -19.36 37.34
C GLU A 95 -34.63 -20.43 38.41
N ASP A 96 -34.66 -21.72 38.03
CA ASP A 96 -34.95 -22.84 38.93
C ASP A 96 -33.69 -23.43 39.58
N VAL A 97 -32.50 -22.99 39.17
CA VAL A 97 -31.22 -23.50 39.69
C VAL A 97 -30.50 -22.44 40.52
N GLU A 98 -29.94 -22.89 41.64
CA GLU A 98 -29.01 -22.07 42.43
C GLU A 98 -27.61 -22.12 41.79
N PRO A 99 -26.87 -20.99 41.74
CA PRO A 99 -25.53 -20.97 41.19
C PRO A 99 -24.62 -21.96 41.90
N VAL A 100 -23.68 -22.55 41.16
CA VAL A 100 -22.62 -23.35 41.79
C VAL A 100 -21.75 -22.46 42.69
N ASP A 101 -21.22 -23.06 43.75
CA ASP A 101 -20.26 -22.39 44.64
C ASP A 101 -19.01 -21.95 43.85
N ARG A 102 -18.52 -20.73 44.10
CA ARG A 102 -17.34 -20.15 43.43
C ARG A 102 -16.10 -21.05 43.58
N ASP A 103 -15.96 -21.71 44.72
CA ASP A 103 -14.80 -22.57 44.99
C ASP A 103 -14.83 -23.89 44.18
N LYS A 104 -15.91 -24.15 43.45
CA LYS A 104 -16.07 -25.32 42.57
C LYS A 104 -15.78 -25.04 41.11
N VAL A 105 -15.35 -23.83 40.77
CA VAL A 105 -14.99 -23.44 39.40
C VAL A 105 -13.64 -22.72 39.40
N GLU A 106 -12.95 -22.74 38.26
CA GLU A 106 -11.81 -21.85 38.03
C GLU A 106 -12.30 -20.61 37.26
N VAL A 107 -12.07 -19.42 37.82
CA VAL A 107 -12.44 -18.15 37.19
C VAL A 107 -11.26 -17.62 36.39
N VAL A 108 -11.44 -17.56 35.09
CA VAL A 108 -10.44 -17.04 34.16
C VAL A 108 -10.91 -15.70 33.58
N LEU A 109 -10.07 -14.67 33.65
CA LEU A 109 -10.33 -13.38 33.02
C LEU A 109 -9.36 -13.14 31.86
N THR A 110 -9.87 -12.91 30.66
CA THR A 110 -9.07 -12.49 29.51
C THR A 110 -9.42 -11.06 29.13
N ALA A 111 -8.45 -10.30 28.65
CA ALA A 111 -8.68 -8.90 28.32
C ALA A 111 -7.82 -8.40 27.14
N GLY A 112 -8.46 -7.74 26.18
CA GLY A 112 -7.80 -7.01 25.10
C GLY A 112 -8.10 -5.50 25.12
N PRO A 113 -7.67 -4.74 26.15
CA PRO A 113 -8.04 -3.33 26.27
C PRO A 113 -7.50 -2.49 25.11
N GLN A 114 -8.19 -1.38 24.83
CA GLN A 114 -7.94 -0.54 23.67
C GLN A 114 -6.48 -0.03 23.63
N CYS A 115 -5.81 -0.29 22.50
CA CYS A 115 -4.38 -0.01 22.32
C CYS A 115 -4.06 1.31 21.59
N THR A 116 -5.07 2.11 21.24
CA THR A 116 -4.91 3.25 20.30
C THR A 116 -3.92 4.32 20.78
N ALA A 117 -3.89 4.66 22.08
CA ALA A 117 -2.89 5.60 22.63
C ALA A 117 -1.51 4.98 22.93
N PHE A 118 -1.32 3.68 22.62
CA PHE A 118 -0.06 2.97 22.77
C PHE A 118 0.54 2.56 21.41
N SER A 119 -0.20 2.74 20.32
CA SER A 119 0.25 2.41 18.97
C SER A 119 1.14 3.52 18.40
N GLN A 120 2.32 3.14 17.92
CA GLN A 120 3.24 4.06 17.21
C GLN A 120 2.65 4.61 15.92
N ALA A 121 1.68 3.91 15.32
CA ALA A 121 1.03 4.34 14.09
C ALA A 121 0.04 5.50 14.30
N ALA A 122 -0.42 5.70 15.54
CA ALA A 122 -1.35 6.76 15.90
C ALA A 122 -0.58 7.96 16.47
N GLY A 123 0.20 8.65 15.63
CA GLY A 123 0.78 9.94 16.02
C GLY A 123 -0.34 10.92 16.36
N GLY A 124 -0.49 11.29 17.63
CA GLY A 124 -1.58 12.16 18.08
C GLY A 124 -1.39 12.69 19.49
N LYS A 125 -1.91 13.89 19.74
CA LYS A 125 -1.97 14.51 21.08
C LYS A 125 -3.03 13.80 21.94
N PRO A 126 -2.93 13.86 23.29
CA PRO A 126 -3.97 13.39 24.17
C PRO A 126 -5.31 14.04 23.86
N ASP A 127 -6.34 13.22 23.65
CA ASP A 127 -7.72 13.68 23.49
C ASP A 127 -8.46 13.52 24.82
N PRO A 128 -8.88 14.61 25.49
CA PRO A 128 -9.63 14.54 26.74
C PRO A 128 -10.98 13.84 26.59
N SER A 129 -11.58 13.86 25.39
CA SER A 129 -12.87 13.26 25.07
C SER A 129 -12.78 11.76 24.71
N ASN A 130 -11.58 11.30 24.39
CA ASN A 130 -11.29 9.91 24.05
C ASN A 130 -10.05 9.46 24.82
N GLN A 131 -10.26 8.83 25.96
CA GLN A 131 -9.20 8.34 26.85
C GLN A 131 -9.02 6.82 26.70
N PRO A 132 -8.42 6.33 25.61
CA PRO A 132 -8.29 4.89 25.36
C PRO A 132 -7.50 4.16 26.45
N ARG A 133 -6.64 4.89 27.18
CA ARG A 133 -5.86 4.38 28.32
C ARG A 133 -6.72 3.97 29.54
N VAL A 134 -7.97 4.43 29.63
CA VAL A 134 -8.91 4.06 30.71
C VAL A 134 -9.30 2.60 30.64
N SER A 135 -9.40 2.02 29.43
CA SER A 135 -9.77 0.61 29.25
C SER A 135 -8.81 -0.37 29.94
N ALA A 136 -7.52 -0.04 30.05
CA ALA A 136 -6.54 -0.86 30.75
C ALA A 136 -6.72 -0.80 32.29
N PHE A 137 -7.18 0.33 32.83
CA PHE A 137 -7.51 0.43 34.26
C PHE A 137 -8.78 -0.33 34.62
N GLU A 138 -9.70 -0.51 33.67
CA GLU A 138 -10.92 -1.29 33.91
C GLU A 138 -10.61 -2.74 34.29
N VAL A 139 -9.54 -3.32 33.76
CA VAL A 139 -9.11 -4.68 34.15
C VAL A 139 -8.79 -4.75 35.65
N LEU A 140 -8.15 -3.73 36.22
CA LEU A 140 -7.90 -3.68 37.67
C LEU A 140 -9.20 -3.60 38.48
N SER A 141 -10.20 -2.88 37.96
CA SER A 141 -11.52 -2.77 38.58
C SER A 141 -12.20 -4.14 38.68
N TRP A 142 -12.12 -4.96 37.62
CA TRP A 142 -12.67 -6.31 37.61
C TRP A 142 -11.90 -7.26 38.53
N LEU A 143 -10.57 -7.28 38.45
CA LEU A 143 -9.72 -8.11 39.31
C LEU A 143 -9.91 -7.83 40.81
N ASN A 144 -10.34 -6.62 41.17
CA ASN A 144 -10.63 -6.23 42.55
C ASN A 144 -12.04 -6.61 43.01
N GLN A 145 -13.00 -6.74 42.08
CA GLN A 145 -14.42 -6.95 42.41
C GLN A 145 -14.83 -8.42 42.41
N ILE A 146 -14.13 -9.26 41.66
CA ILE A 146 -14.39 -10.69 41.62
C ILE A 146 -13.12 -11.49 41.92
N PRO A 147 -13.24 -12.64 42.59
CA PRO A 147 -12.11 -13.53 42.82
C PRO A 147 -11.75 -14.19 41.49
N VAL A 148 -10.71 -13.70 40.80
CA VAL A 148 -10.17 -14.31 39.58
C VAL A 148 -8.99 -15.22 39.95
N ASP A 149 -8.93 -16.41 39.38
CA ASP A 149 -7.83 -17.36 39.64
C ASP A 149 -6.66 -17.13 38.69
N VAL A 150 -6.97 -16.93 37.41
CA VAL A 150 -6.00 -16.71 36.34
C VAL A 150 -6.49 -15.57 35.45
N PHE A 151 -5.60 -14.69 35.04
CA PHE A 151 -5.90 -13.70 34.01
C PHE A 151 -4.81 -13.59 32.95
N ALA A 152 -5.24 -13.26 31.73
CA ALA A 152 -4.37 -13.00 30.59
C ALA A 152 -4.77 -11.70 29.90
N LEU A 153 -3.79 -10.90 29.53
CA LEU A 153 -3.99 -9.62 28.87
C LEU A 153 -3.11 -9.51 27.64
N GLU A 154 -3.72 -9.10 26.52
CA GLU A 154 -3.00 -8.76 25.28
C GLU A 154 -2.96 -7.25 25.07
N ASN A 155 -1.82 -6.78 24.55
CA ASN A 155 -1.74 -5.44 23.97
C ASN A 155 -0.61 -5.32 22.93
N VAL A 156 -0.46 -4.12 22.38
CA VAL A 156 0.73 -3.75 21.60
C VAL A 156 1.93 -3.47 22.52
N GLY A 157 3.15 -3.74 22.05
CA GLY A 157 4.37 -3.54 22.84
C GLY A 157 4.63 -2.10 23.32
N GLY A 158 3.93 -1.12 22.75
CA GLY A 158 3.96 0.28 23.17
C GLY A 158 3.36 0.52 24.57
N ILE A 159 2.52 -0.38 25.10
CA ILE A 159 1.97 -0.26 26.45
C ILE A 159 3.06 -0.13 27.53
N ARG A 160 4.24 -0.70 27.30
CA ARG A 160 5.40 -0.63 28.21
C ARG A 160 5.94 0.79 28.39
N ARG A 161 5.66 1.69 27.44
CA ARG A 161 6.03 3.10 27.53
C ARG A 161 4.99 3.95 28.26
N TRP A 162 3.86 3.36 28.66
CA TRP A 162 2.76 4.09 29.27
C TRP A 162 3.23 4.89 30.49
N GLY A 163 3.28 6.21 30.31
CA GLY A 163 3.58 7.19 31.35
C GLY A 163 2.42 8.17 31.56
N PRO A 164 2.63 9.15 32.47
CA PRO A 164 1.61 10.11 32.85
C PRO A 164 1.26 11.05 31.69
N VAL A 165 0.10 11.69 31.82
CA VAL A 165 -0.28 12.85 31.00
C VAL A 165 0.03 14.10 31.82
N VAL A 166 0.87 15.00 31.30
CA VAL A 166 1.17 16.28 31.95
C VAL A 166 0.88 17.38 30.94
N GLY A 167 -0.09 18.24 31.24
CA GLY A 167 -0.63 19.17 30.25
C GLY A 167 -1.24 18.41 29.06
N ASP A 168 -0.82 18.76 27.85
CA ASP A 168 -1.29 18.16 26.59
C ASP A 168 -0.28 17.16 26.00
N GLU A 169 0.59 16.57 26.82
CA GLU A 169 1.63 15.65 26.36
C GLU A 169 1.57 14.29 27.05
N TYR A 170 1.70 13.23 26.24
CA TYR A 170 1.95 11.89 26.73
C TYR A 170 3.43 11.73 27.06
N HIS A 171 3.72 11.35 28.30
CA HIS A 171 5.07 10.92 28.65
C HIS A 171 5.22 9.42 28.35
N ASP A 172 6.32 9.09 27.67
CA ASP A 172 6.66 7.72 27.26
C ASP A 172 7.74 7.10 28.17
N ASN A 173 7.57 7.26 29.49
CA ASN A 173 8.57 6.83 30.48
C ASN A 173 8.24 5.51 31.20
N GLY A 174 7.10 4.88 30.90
CA GLY A 174 6.70 3.60 31.50
C GLY A 174 6.32 3.65 32.99
N ALA A 175 6.23 4.83 33.60
CA ALA A 175 5.93 4.96 35.02
C ALA A 175 4.54 4.43 35.38
N VAL A 176 3.54 4.71 34.53
CA VAL A 176 2.15 4.23 34.74
C VAL A 176 2.05 2.74 34.46
N PHE A 177 2.74 2.22 33.43
CA PHE A 177 2.86 0.78 33.21
C PHE A 177 3.40 0.05 34.44
N THR A 178 4.49 0.55 35.01
CA THR A 178 5.11 -0.03 36.21
C THR A 178 4.15 -0.03 37.39
N GLN A 179 3.45 1.09 37.63
CA GLN A 179 2.43 1.18 38.68
C GLN A 179 1.25 0.23 38.43
N TRP A 180 0.83 0.07 37.18
CA TRP A 180 -0.28 -0.78 36.79
C TRP A 180 0.04 -2.26 37.05
N VAL A 181 1.23 -2.74 36.66
CA VAL A 181 1.70 -4.10 36.97
C VAL A 181 1.87 -4.30 38.49
N ASN A 182 2.49 -3.34 39.19
CA ASN A 182 2.67 -3.42 40.64
C ASN A 182 1.34 -3.46 41.40
N THR A 183 0.32 -2.76 40.89
CA THR A 183 -1.04 -2.82 41.48
C THR A 183 -1.60 -4.24 41.42
N MET A 184 -1.46 -4.94 40.29
CA MET A 184 -1.88 -6.34 40.17
C MET A 184 -1.11 -7.25 41.14
N SER A 185 0.21 -7.04 41.28
CA SER A 185 1.00 -7.78 42.27
C SER A 185 0.53 -7.50 43.71
N SER A 186 0.18 -6.24 44.01
CA SER A 186 -0.34 -5.85 45.34
C SER A 186 -1.73 -6.41 45.65
N MET A 187 -2.50 -6.77 44.62
CA MET A 187 -3.77 -7.49 44.75
C MET A 187 -3.59 -8.99 45.06
N GLY A 188 -2.35 -9.49 45.11
CA GLY A 188 -2.04 -10.87 45.51
C GLY A 188 -1.69 -11.80 44.35
N TYR A 189 -1.63 -11.30 43.11
CA TYR A 189 -1.30 -12.12 41.95
C TYR A 189 0.22 -12.22 41.75
N ALA A 190 0.71 -13.41 41.40
CA ALA A 190 1.97 -13.55 40.69
C ALA A 190 1.74 -13.02 39.27
N VAL A 191 2.56 -12.07 38.80
CA VAL A 191 2.38 -11.43 37.49
C VAL A 191 3.70 -11.39 36.73
N ASP A 192 3.67 -11.79 35.47
CA ASP A 192 4.80 -11.64 34.56
C ASP A 192 4.30 -11.35 33.13
N TRP A 193 5.17 -10.80 32.28
CA TRP A 193 4.82 -10.43 30.91
C TRP A 193 5.97 -10.67 29.94
N LYS A 194 5.63 -10.96 28.68
CA LYS A 194 6.58 -11.10 27.58
C LYS A 194 6.06 -10.47 26.30
N MET A 195 7.00 -10.12 25.41
CA MET A 195 6.69 -9.91 24.00
C MET A 195 6.76 -11.26 23.31
N LEU A 196 5.67 -11.68 22.68
CA LEU A 196 5.58 -12.95 21.95
C LEU A 196 5.34 -12.67 20.46
N GLU A 197 6.02 -13.40 19.58
CA GLU A 197 5.79 -13.37 18.13
C GLU A 197 4.90 -14.54 17.71
N ALA A 198 3.77 -14.26 17.05
CA ALA A 198 2.81 -15.31 16.69
C ALA A 198 3.42 -16.41 15.79
N ALA A 199 4.40 -16.05 14.95
CA ALA A 199 5.13 -17.01 14.10
C ALA A 199 5.86 -18.09 14.91
N ASP A 200 6.34 -17.76 16.11
CA ASP A 200 7.00 -18.73 17.01
C ASP A 200 6.04 -19.80 17.53
N TYR A 201 4.74 -19.57 17.41
CA TYR A 201 3.67 -20.44 17.92
C TYR A 201 2.83 -21.05 16.79
N GLY A 202 3.27 -20.95 15.53
CA GLY A 202 2.65 -21.62 14.38
C GLY A 202 1.59 -20.81 13.64
N ASP A 203 1.42 -19.52 13.96
CA ASP A 203 0.63 -18.63 13.13
C ASP A 203 1.45 -18.13 11.93
N PRO A 204 0.91 -18.08 10.71
CA PRO A 204 1.63 -17.64 9.51
C PRO A 204 1.75 -16.09 9.43
N THR A 205 2.13 -15.44 10.52
CA THR A 205 2.28 -13.97 10.61
C THR A 205 3.33 -13.55 11.64
N SER A 206 4.19 -12.60 11.26
CA SER A 206 5.24 -12.01 12.13
C SER A 206 4.68 -10.97 13.10
N ARG A 207 3.62 -11.33 13.83
CA ARG A 207 2.87 -10.40 14.69
C ARG A 207 3.37 -10.48 16.12
N GLU A 208 4.10 -9.45 16.54
CA GLU A 208 4.55 -9.33 17.93
C GLU A 208 3.46 -8.72 18.83
N ARG A 209 3.23 -9.30 20.01
CA ARG A 209 2.28 -8.82 21.02
C ARG A 209 2.83 -8.87 22.44
N PHE A 210 2.41 -7.87 23.22
CA PHE A 210 2.62 -7.87 24.65
C PHE A 210 1.58 -8.78 25.27
N ILE A 211 2.03 -9.81 26.00
CA ILE A 211 1.18 -10.72 26.75
C ILE A 211 1.57 -10.62 28.21
N LEU A 212 0.61 -10.29 29.07
CA LEU A 212 0.76 -10.32 30.52
C LEU A 212 -0.13 -11.43 31.06
N LEU A 213 0.44 -12.24 31.94
CA LEU A 213 -0.26 -13.30 32.65
C LEU A 213 -0.21 -12.99 34.15
N GLY A 214 -1.29 -13.29 34.84
CA GLY A 214 -1.31 -13.27 36.29
C GLY A 214 -2.12 -14.42 36.87
N GLN A 215 -1.71 -14.86 38.06
CA GLN A 215 -2.31 -16.01 38.73
C GLN A 215 -2.33 -15.81 40.24
N ALA A 216 -3.45 -16.11 40.88
CA ALA A 216 -3.65 -15.91 42.31
C ALA A 216 -2.79 -16.88 43.15
N GLU A 217 -2.66 -18.12 42.69
CA GLU A 217 -1.86 -19.15 43.36
C GLU A 217 -0.80 -19.75 42.44
N GLY A 218 0.47 -19.72 42.85
CA GLY A 218 1.58 -20.32 42.09
C GLY A 218 2.45 -19.28 41.38
N THR A 219 3.03 -19.67 40.25
CA THR A 219 3.97 -18.84 39.49
C THR A 219 3.60 -18.77 38.02
N VAL A 220 3.73 -17.59 37.44
CA VAL A 220 3.53 -17.37 36.01
C VAL A 220 4.70 -17.97 35.22
N THR A 221 4.39 -18.72 34.16
CA THR A 221 5.38 -19.21 33.19
C THR A 221 4.86 -19.00 31.78
N PHE A 222 5.78 -18.77 30.84
CA PHE A 222 5.45 -18.60 29.42
C PHE A 222 5.88 -19.84 28.63
N PRO A 223 5.13 -20.22 27.59
CA PRO A 223 5.49 -21.35 26.75
C PRO A 223 6.74 -21.04 25.92
N GLU A 224 7.59 -22.05 25.74
CA GLU A 224 8.70 -21.99 24.79
C GLU A 224 8.17 -21.94 23.35
N PRO A 225 8.86 -21.23 22.42
CA PRO A 225 8.54 -21.25 21.00
C PRO A 225 8.40 -22.67 20.44
N THR A 226 7.31 -22.93 19.71
CA THR A 226 7.06 -24.22 19.06
C THR A 226 7.66 -24.30 17.66
N HIS A 227 7.94 -23.16 17.02
CA HIS A 227 8.54 -23.05 15.70
C HIS A 227 9.80 -22.19 15.75
N ASP A 228 10.83 -22.56 15.00
CA ASP A 228 12.11 -21.85 14.93
C ASP A 228 12.90 -22.27 13.69
N ASP A 229 13.11 -21.34 12.74
CA ASP A 229 13.83 -21.58 11.48
C ASP A 229 15.31 -21.97 11.69
N SER A 230 15.86 -21.74 12.89
CA SER A 230 17.25 -21.99 13.23
C SER A 230 17.48 -23.27 14.03
N ASP A 231 16.43 -23.83 14.65
CA ASP A 231 16.52 -25.07 15.44
C ASP A 231 16.07 -26.28 14.61
N PRO A 232 16.97 -27.20 14.24
CA PRO A 232 16.61 -28.36 13.42
C PRO A 232 15.65 -29.35 14.11
N ASN A 233 15.39 -29.20 15.41
CA ASN A 233 14.44 -30.05 16.15
C ASN A 233 13.03 -29.45 16.20
N LYS A 234 12.84 -28.22 15.70
CA LYS A 234 11.53 -27.57 15.64
C LYS A 234 11.10 -27.40 14.18
N PRO A 235 9.78 -27.37 13.91
CA PRO A 235 9.30 -26.98 12.60
C PRO A 235 9.69 -25.53 12.26
N ASP A 236 9.93 -25.27 10.98
CA ASP A 236 10.10 -23.92 10.45
C ASP A 236 8.83 -23.09 10.64
N ARG A 237 8.98 -21.78 10.77
CA ARG A 237 7.87 -20.82 10.88
C ARG A 237 7.01 -20.89 9.62
N ARG A 238 5.69 -20.94 9.84
CA ARG A 238 4.71 -21.02 8.76
C ARG A 238 4.62 -19.71 7.98
N THR A 239 4.31 -19.80 6.70
CA THR A 239 4.27 -18.61 5.81
C THR A 239 2.84 -18.26 5.40
N ALA A 240 2.60 -16.98 5.13
CA ALA A 240 1.30 -16.50 4.64
C ALA A 240 0.84 -17.21 3.35
N ALA A 241 1.77 -17.74 2.54
CA ALA A 241 1.46 -18.46 1.31
C ALA A 241 0.57 -19.70 1.55
N GLU A 242 0.61 -20.29 2.74
CA GLU A 242 -0.20 -21.46 3.13
C GLU A 242 -1.67 -21.13 3.40
N ILE A 243 -1.98 -19.88 3.74
CA ILE A 243 -3.33 -19.44 4.12
C ILE A 243 -3.98 -18.52 3.09
N ILE A 244 -3.30 -18.25 1.97
CA ILE A 244 -3.86 -17.49 0.84
C ILE A 244 -4.62 -18.46 -0.06
N ASP A 245 -5.91 -18.21 -0.27
CA ASP A 245 -6.64 -18.81 -1.38
C ASP A 245 -6.23 -18.10 -2.67
N TRP A 246 -5.32 -18.73 -3.42
CA TRP A 246 -4.81 -18.19 -4.68
C TRP A 246 -5.85 -18.14 -5.81
N ASN A 247 -7.03 -18.74 -5.62
CA ASN A 247 -8.14 -18.62 -6.56
C ASN A 247 -9.01 -17.38 -6.27
N ASP A 248 -8.99 -16.87 -5.04
CA ASP A 248 -9.61 -15.60 -4.71
C ASP A 248 -8.68 -14.44 -5.09
N LEU A 249 -8.89 -13.92 -6.28
CA LEU A 249 -8.15 -12.75 -6.78
C LEU A 249 -8.57 -11.44 -6.09
N GLY A 250 -9.61 -11.47 -5.25
CA GLY A 250 -10.17 -10.33 -4.57
C GLY A 250 -10.71 -9.25 -5.52
N SER A 251 -11.03 -8.10 -4.94
CA SER A 251 -11.35 -6.89 -5.71
C SER A 251 -10.09 -6.10 -6.01
N SER A 252 -9.94 -5.70 -7.27
CA SER A 252 -8.87 -4.80 -7.72
C SER A 252 -8.79 -3.53 -6.87
N ILE A 253 -7.61 -3.25 -6.31
CA ILE A 253 -7.35 -2.01 -5.55
C ILE A 253 -7.61 -0.74 -6.37
N TRP A 254 -7.52 -0.86 -7.70
CA TRP A 254 -7.76 0.22 -8.65
C TRP A 254 -9.25 0.59 -8.75
N ASP A 255 -10.15 -0.36 -8.49
CA ASP A 255 -11.59 -0.20 -8.67
C ASP A 255 -12.42 -0.32 -7.40
N ARG A 256 -11.82 -0.66 -6.26
CA ARG A 256 -12.54 -0.84 -4.98
C ARG A 256 -13.44 0.35 -4.58
N HIS A 257 -13.04 1.58 -4.90
CA HIS A 257 -13.82 2.79 -4.62
C HIS A 257 -15.08 2.95 -5.49
N LYS A 258 -15.16 2.26 -6.64
CA LYS A 258 -16.40 2.22 -7.45
C LYS A 258 -17.43 1.27 -6.84
N GLN A 259 -16.97 0.22 -6.18
CA GLN A 259 -17.83 -0.78 -5.55
C GLN A 259 -18.25 -0.36 -4.14
N GLN A 260 -17.45 0.46 -3.46
CA GLN A 260 -17.67 0.89 -2.08
C GLN A 260 -17.62 2.42 -1.98
N SER A 261 -18.78 3.06 -1.80
CA SER A 261 -18.93 4.52 -1.79
C SER A 261 -18.12 5.25 -0.70
N ARG A 262 -17.68 4.54 0.34
CA ARG A 262 -16.87 5.08 1.45
C ARG A 262 -15.36 4.97 1.23
N VAL A 263 -14.92 4.36 0.14
CA VAL A 263 -13.51 4.09 -0.12
C VAL A 263 -12.98 5.09 -1.13
N THR A 264 -11.81 5.68 -0.85
CA THR A 264 -11.12 6.57 -1.79
C THR A 264 -10.08 5.80 -2.62
N PRO A 265 -9.74 6.28 -3.82
CA PRO A 265 -8.58 5.78 -4.55
C PRO A 265 -7.32 5.85 -3.68
N PRO A 266 -6.38 4.89 -3.83
CA PRO A 266 -5.13 4.90 -3.10
C PRO A 266 -4.41 6.25 -3.21
N ALA A 267 -3.84 6.71 -2.11
CA ALA A 267 -3.04 7.93 -2.08
C ALA A 267 -1.58 7.61 -2.45
N ASN A 268 -0.78 8.63 -2.76
CA ASN A 268 0.65 8.48 -3.05
C ASN A 268 1.40 7.76 -1.91
N THR A 269 1.08 8.07 -0.65
CA THR A 269 1.64 7.36 0.52
C THR A 269 1.31 5.86 0.57
N THR A 270 0.20 5.42 -0.05
CA THR A 270 -0.09 4.00 -0.20
C THR A 270 0.89 3.36 -1.19
N PHE A 271 1.18 4.01 -2.31
CA PHE A 271 2.10 3.51 -3.31
C PHE A 271 3.55 3.51 -2.85
N GLU A 272 4.00 4.55 -2.15
CA GLU A 272 5.32 4.59 -1.50
C GLU A 272 5.51 3.39 -0.55
N ARG A 273 4.48 3.06 0.25
CA ARG A 273 4.52 1.89 1.15
C ARG A 273 4.59 0.57 0.39
N ILE A 274 3.88 0.44 -0.73
CA ILE A 274 3.93 -0.77 -1.57
C ILE A 274 5.31 -0.89 -2.21
N ALA A 275 5.85 0.20 -2.76
CA ALA A 275 7.18 0.25 -3.36
C ALA A 275 8.26 -0.14 -2.34
N GLU A 276 8.20 0.42 -1.13
CA GLU A 276 9.12 0.06 -0.06
C GLU A 276 8.97 -1.41 0.36
N GLY A 277 7.75 -1.94 0.40
CA GLY A 277 7.49 -3.36 0.63
C GLY A 277 8.14 -4.26 -0.42
N LEU A 278 8.05 -3.89 -1.70
CA LEU A 278 8.73 -4.61 -2.79
C LEU A 278 10.25 -4.60 -2.63
N ARG A 279 10.84 -3.46 -2.27
CA ARG A 279 12.30 -3.36 -2.08
C ARG A 279 12.80 -4.17 -0.89
N ARG A 280 12.05 -4.16 0.23
CA ARG A 280 12.45 -4.86 1.46
C ARG A 280 12.25 -6.37 1.40
N HIS A 281 11.17 -6.82 0.75
CA HIS A 281 10.69 -8.20 0.91
C HIS A 281 10.62 -8.99 -0.39
N CYS A 282 10.90 -8.38 -1.54
CA CYS A 282 10.90 -9.08 -2.82
C CYS A 282 12.29 -9.07 -3.50
N HIS A 283 12.42 -9.87 -4.55
CA HIS A 283 13.65 -9.96 -5.33
C HIS A 283 13.95 -8.63 -6.05
N ASN A 284 15.21 -8.20 -6.10
CA ASN A 284 15.70 -6.95 -6.72
C ASN A 284 15.24 -6.72 -8.18
N ARG A 285 14.74 -7.76 -8.86
CA ARG A 285 14.17 -7.64 -10.21
C ARG A 285 12.90 -6.81 -10.25
N LEU A 286 12.26 -6.61 -9.09
CA LEU A 286 11.05 -5.82 -8.95
C LEU A 286 11.33 -4.34 -8.63
N GLU A 287 12.59 -3.96 -8.42
CA GLU A 287 12.98 -2.59 -8.09
C GLU A 287 12.50 -1.55 -9.13
N PRO A 288 12.60 -1.78 -10.46
CA PRO A 288 12.04 -0.84 -11.43
C PRO A 288 10.53 -0.62 -11.29
N PHE A 289 9.77 -1.62 -10.81
CA PHE A 289 8.34 -1.47 -10.56
C PHE A 289 8.07 -0.66 -9.29
N ALA A 290 8.92 -0.79 -8.26
CA ALA A 290 8.83 0.02 -7.06
C ALA A 290 9.04 1.51 -7.39
N ASP A 291 10.05 1.81 -8.23
CA ASP A 291 10.35 3.19 -8.66
C ASP A 291 9.18 3.82 -9.42
N VAL A 292 8.53 3.05 -10.29
CA VAL A 292 7.33 3.50 -11.02
C VAL A 292 6.15 3.73 -10.07
N LEU A 293 5.94 2.86 -9.07
CA LEU A 293 4.85 3.01 -8.12
C LEU A 293 4.99 4.28 -7.27
N GLU A 294 6.19 4.70 -6.91
CA GLU A 294 6.39 5.93 -6.13
C GLU A 294 5.95 7.20 -6.87
N THR A 295 5.92 7.17 -8.20
CA THR A 295 5.40 8.29 -8.98
C THR A 295 3.88 8.30 -9.06
N PHE A 296 3.18 7.29 -8.52
CA PHE A 296 1.73 7.17 -8.65
C PHE A 296 1.01 8.05 -7.64
N ASP A 297 0.00 8.75 -8.13
CA ASP A 297 -0.95 9.50 -7.35
C ASP A 297 -2.39 9.16 -7.76
N ARG A 298 -3.36 9.93 -7.23
CA ARG A 298 -4.78 9.70 -7.53
C ARG A 298 -5.10 9.94 -9.01
N ASP A 299 -4.41 10.88 -9.65
CA ASP A 299 -4.65 11.22 -11.05
C ASP A 299 -4.04 10.15 -11.97
N THR A 300 -2.89 9.60 -11.60
CA THR A 300 -2.26 8.46 -12.27
C THR A 300 -3.16 7.22 -12.21
N VAL A 301 -3.73 6.93 -11.04
CA VAL A 301 -4.73 5.85 -10.89
C VAL A 301 -5.92 6.06 -11.81
N ARG A 302 -6.40 7.30 -11.93
CA ARG A 302 -7.53 7.64 -12.77
C ARG A 302 -7.19 7.50 -14.26
N ASP A 303 -6.03 8.00 -14.69
CA ASP A 303 -5.54 7.91 -16.07
C ASP A 303 -5.33 6.45 -16.50
N LEU A 304 -4.68 5.64 -15.65
CA LEU A 304 -4.45 4.22 -15.93
C LEU A 304 -5.76 3.46 -16.17
N ARG A 305 -6.85 3.89 -15.53
CA ARG A 305 -8.18 3.27 -15.64
C ARG A 305 -9.00 3.78 -16.81
N GLU A 306 -8.96 5.08 -17.07
CA GLU A 306 -9.78 5.71 -18.09
C GLU A 306 -9.12 5.60 -19.47
N ASN A 307 -7.79 5.60 -19.52
CA ASN A 307 -7.04 5.75 -20.77
C ASN A 307 -6.04 4.61 -21.05
N ARG A 308 -5.75 3.71 -20.09
CA ARG A 308 -4.70 2.67 -20.25
C ARG A 308 -5.04 1.29 -19.69
N VAL A 309 -6.30 0.85 -19.79
CA VAL A 309 -6.64 -0.55 -19.49
C VAL A 309 -6.32 -1.42 -20.69
N ILE A 310 -5.25 -2.21 -20.57
CA ILE A 310 -4.84 -3.16 -21.60
C ILE A 310 -5.18 -4.56 -21.09
N PRO A 311 -6.12 -5.28 -21.75
CA PRO A 311 -6.39 -6.66 -21.38
C PRO A 311 -5.10 -7.48 -21.38
N ARG A 312 -4.92 -8.35 -20.39
CA ARG A 312 -3.67 -9.11 -20.17
C ARG A 312 -3.13 -9.79 -21.43
N GLN A 313 -4.02 -10.29 -22.29
CA GLN A 313 -3.65 -10.94 -23.55
C GLN A 313 -2.92 -10.01 -24.55
N TYR A 314 -3.11 -8.69 -24.43
CA TYR A 314 -2.50 -7.66 -25.26
C TYR A 314 -1.34 -6.94 -24.54
N ALA A 315 -0.97 -7.36 -23.32
CA ALA A 315 0.07 -6.68 -22.55
C ALA A 315 1.44 -6.71 -23.26
N ALA A 316 1.78 -7.82 -23.91
CA ALA A 316 3.03 -7.94 -24.67
C ALA A 316 3.06 -7.01 -25.89
N GLU A 317 1.94 -6.91 -26.61
CA GLU A 317 1.79 -6.04 -27.79
C GLU A 317 1.81 -4.56 -27.40
N ALA A 318 1.18 -4.23 -26.28
CA ALA A 318 1.20 -2.87 -25.76
C ALA A 318 2.56 -2.41 -25.25
N VAL A 319 3.31 -3.30 -24.58
CA VAL A 319 4.68 -3.01 -24.19
C VAL A 319 5.54 -2.75 -25.43
N GLN A 320 5.40 -3.57 -26.48
CA GLN A 320 6.07 -3.31 -27.76
C GLN A 320 5.66 -1.96 -28.38
N ALA A 321 4.38 -1.60 -28.33
CA ALA A 321 3.89 -0.33 -28.87
C ALA A 321 4.33 0.90 -28.04
N LEU A 322 4.60 0.73 -26.74
CA LEU A 322 5.10 1.78 -25.84
C LEU A 322 6.62 1.90 -25.84
N ASP A 323 7.33 0.81 -26.12
CA ASP A 323 8.80 0.77 -26.31
C ASP A 323 9.23 1.16 -27.74
N ASP A 324 8.28 1.36 -28.66
CA ASP A 324 8.58 1.88 -29.99
C ASP A 324 9.01 3.36 -29.91
N PRO A 325 10.12 3.75 -30.58
CA PRO A 325 10.63 5.11 -30.50
C PRO A 325 9.62 6.12 -31.04
N PHE A 326 9.07 6.95 -30.15
CA PHE A 326 8.21 8.07 -30.52
C PHE A 326 9.04 9.36 -30.75
N LEU A 327 8.58 10.19 -31.68
CA LEU A 327 9.23 11.47 -31.98
C LEU A 327 8.94 12.49 -30.88
N VAL A 328 9.96 12.81 -30.07
CA VAL A 328 9.92 13.95 -29.16
C VAL A 328 10.11 15.23 -29.97
N ARG A 329 9.15 16.17 -29.92
CA ARG A 329 9.33 17.52 -30.47
C ARG A 329 10.45 18.22 -29.69
N PHE A 330 11.65 18.25 -30.26
CA PHE A 330 12.73 19.09 -29.75
C PHE A 330 12.46 20.55 -30.12
N GLY A 331 11.82 21.27 -29.19
CA GLY A 331 11.58 22.71 -29.30
C GLY A 331 12.06 23.40 -28.03
N ARG A 332 13.37 23.65 -27.92
CA ARG A 332 13.90 24.60 -26.95
C ARG A 332 13.72 26.01 -27.51
N GLN A 333 12.50 26.52 -27.47
CA GLN A 333 12.23 27.91 -27.08
C GLN A 333 10.73 28.08 -26.86
N GLU A 334 10.43 28.63 -25.69
CA GLU A 334 9.13 29.13 -25.26
C GLU A 334 8.59 30.11 -26.31
N THR A 335 7.57 29.68 -27.05
CA THR A 335 6.26 30.34 -27.15
C THR A 335 5.40 29.47 -28.05
N GLY A 336 4.22 29.10 -27.56
CA GLY A 336 3.21 28.46 -28.39
C GLY A 336 2.71 29.43 -29.43
N GLU A 337 3.06 29.21 -30.69
CA GLU A 337 2.36 29.68 -31.88
C GLU A 337 2.97 28.95 -33.09
N ASN A 338 2.13 28.70 -34.11
CA ASN A 338 2.44 27.90 -35.29
C ASN A 338 3.82 28.25 -35.87
N SER A 339 4.74 27.30 -35.79
CA SER A 339 6.12 27.51 -36.21
C SER A 339 6.22 27.46 -37.73
N HIS A 340 6.06 28.60 -38.39
CA HIS A 340 6.25 28.76 -39.82
C HIS A 340 7.76 28.78 -40.14
N TYR A 341 8.20 27.93 -41.08
CA TYR A 341 9.61 27.86 -41.48
C TYR A 341 9.77 28.00 -42.99
N LEU A 342 10.94 28.49 -43.42
CA LEU A 342 11.36 28.48 -44.82
C LEU A 342 12.36 27.34 -45.04
N LEU A 343 11.95 26.38 -45.89
CA LEU A 343 12.82 25.30 -46.39
C LEU A 343 13.59 25.78 -47.61
N LYS A 344 14.92 25.64 -47.59
CA LYS A 344 15.78 26.00 -48.72
C LYS A 344 16.00 24.79 -49.62
N TYR A 345 15.69 24.91 -50.92
CA TYR A 345 15.83 23.79 -51.87
C TYR A 345 17.28 23.46 -52.26
N TYR A 346 18.23 24.37 -51.99
CA TYR A 346 19.63 24.22 -52.40
C TYR A 346 20.60 24.44 -51.23
N GLY A 347 21.40 23.41 -50.95
CA GLY A 347 22.47 23.42 -49.93
C GLY A 347 22.10 22.72 -48.63
N THR A 348 23.10 22.37 -47.82
CA THR A 348 22.95 21.68 -46.53
C THR A 348 22.56 22.63 -45.38
N SER A 349 21.79 23.69 -45.67
CA SER A 349 21.43 24.70 -44.68
C SER A 349 20.20 24.28 -43.88
N PRO A 350 20.18 24.47 -42.55
CA PRO A 350 19.01 24.19 -41.73
C PRO A 350 17.84 25.12 -42.10
N PRO A 351 16.58 24.71 -41.81
CA PRO A 351 15.42 25.57 -41.96
C PRO A 351 15.61 26.89 -41.20
N LYS A 352 15.09 27.99 -41.75
CA LYS A 352 15.07 29.29 -41.07
C LYS A 352 13.65 29.61 -40.63
N SER A 353 13.51 30.28 -39.49
CA SER A 353 12.24 30.94 -39.13
C SER A 353 11.87 31.94 -40.23
N VAL A 354 10.57 32.10 -40.47
CA VAL A 354 10.04 33.17 -41.34
C VAL A 354 10.41 34.58 -40.85
N ASP A 355 10.70 34.73 -39.56
CA ASP A 355 11.11 36.02 -38.96
C ASP A 355 12.61 36.30 -39.11
N ALA A 356 13.38 35.33 -39.60
CA ALA A 356 14.81 35.50 -39.83
C ALA A 356 15.07 36.10 -41.24
N PRO A 357 16.10 36.94 -41.41
CA PRO A 357 16.46 37.48 -42.71
C PRO A 357 16.72 36.38 -43.76
N ILE A 358 16.07 36.52 -44.93
CA ILE A 358 16.26 35.62 -46.08
C ILE A 358 17.58 35.90 -46.81
N ASP A 359 18.21 34.86 -47.36
CA ASP A 359 19.44 35.06 -48.15
C ASP A 359 19.11 35.59 -49.56
N ALA A 360 20.09 36.27 -50.17
CA ALA A 360 19.97 36.85 -51.51
C ALA A 360 19.45 35.85 -52.57
N ILE A 361 18.32 36.22 -53.19
CA ILE A 361 17.71 35.46 -54.30
C ILE A 361 18.43 35.88 -55.59
N THR A 362 18.99 34.91 -56.32
CA THR A 362 19.64 35.12 -57.62
C THR A 362 18.71 34.60 -58.72
N ALA A 363 18.88 35.08 -59.96
CA ALA A 363 17.93 34.94 -61.08
C ALA A 363 17.61 33.50 -61.57
N GLY A 364 18.05 32.45 -60.87
CA GLY A 364 17.76 31.05 -61.20
C GLY A 364 16.85 30.39 -60.16
N GLY A 365 15.53 30.51 -60.33
CA GLY A 365 14.51 29.60 -59.77
C GLY A 365 14.18 29.72 -58.27
N ASN A 366 13.08 29.06 -57.88
CA ASN A 366 12.48 29.07 -56.53
C ASN A 366 13.45 28.52 -55.47
N LYS A 367 13.95 29.38 -54.57
CA LYS A 367 14.96 29.01 -53.56
C LYS A 367 14.39 28.58 -52.20
N TYR A 368 13.14 28.96 -51.91
CA TYR A 368 12.49 28.72 -50.63
C TYR A 368 11.07 28.18 -50.82
N ALA A 369 10.65 27.25 -49.97
CA ALA A 369 9.25 26.89 -49.79
C ALA A 369 8.81 27.19 -48.35
N PRO A 370 7.60 27.75 -48.16
CA PRO A 370 6.98 27.79 -46.84
C PRO A 370 6.66 26.35 -46.42
N ALA A 371 7.11 25.99 -45.21
CA ALA A 371 6.76 24.78 -44.53
C ALA A 371 5.79 25.14 -43.41
N THR A 372 4.51 24.81 -43.61
CA THR A 372 3.45 25.00 -42.63
C THR A 372 2.72 23.67 -42.47
N ALA A 373 2.28 23.34 -41.25
CA ALA A 373 1.53 22.11 -40.99
C ALA A 373 0.03 22.21 -41.34
N SER A 374 -0.42 23.34 -41.93
CA SER A 374 -1.82 23.61 -42.21
C SER A 374 -2.17 23.47 -43.68
N THR A 375 -3.36 22.92 -43.96
CA THR A 375 -3.94 22.80 -45.31
C THR A 375 -4.64 24.11 -45.67
N TYR A 376 -4.29 24.69 -46.82
CA TYR A 376 -4.90 25.94 -47.28
C TYR A 376 -5.68 25.73 -48.57
N LEU A 377 -6.67 26.60 -48.77
CA LEU A 377 -7.44 26.64 -50.00
C LEU A 377 -7.12 27.92 -50.75
N LEU A 378 -6.48 27.76 -51.91
CA LEU A 378 -6.08 28.85 -52.79
C LEU A 378 -7.22 29.17 -53.76
N ARG A 379 -7.53 30.45 -53.89
CA ARG A 379 -8.51 30.97 -54.85
C ARG A 379 -7.79 31.30 -56.15
N GLN A 380 -8.24 30.75 -57.27
CA GLN A 380 -7.81 31.23 -58.57
C GLN A 380 -8.80 32.30 -59.06
N GLN A 381 -8.28 33.51 -59.28
CA GLN A 381 -8.90 34.70 -59.91
C GLN A 381 -9.49 35.80 -59.01
N ASP A 382 -8.97 36.00 -57.79
CA ASP A 382 -8.97 37.34 -57.21
C ASP A 382 -7.55 37.92 -57.22
N GLN A 383 -7.37 39.15 -57.67
CA GLN A 383 -6.06 39.82 -57.62
C GLN A 383 -5.67 40.24 -56.19
N TYR A 384 -6.48 39.87 -55.18
CA TYR A 384 -6.38 40.36 -53.79
C TYR A 384 -6.82 39.34 -52.73
N GLY A 385 -6.99 38.05 -53.04
CA GLY A 385 -7.46 37.07 -52.06
C GLY A 385 -6.35 36.58 -51.13
N SER A 386 -6.62 36.64 -49.83
CA SER A 386 -5.80 35.97 -48.82
C SER A 386 -6.12 34.47 -48.77
N PRO A 387 -5.11 33.59 -48.60
CA PRO A 387 -5.32 32.17 -48.31
C PRO A 387 -6.25 31.99 -47.11
N VAL A 388 -7.15 31.01 -47.17
CA VAL A 388 -8.07 30.69 -46.07
C VAL A 388 -7.71 29.32 -45.49
N ASP A 389 -7.57 29.25 -44.18
CA ASP A 389 -7.47 27.97 -43.46
C ASP A 389 -8.86 27.33 -43.41
N VAL A 390 -8.97 26.14 -44.01
CA VAL A 390 -10.23 25.40 -44.14
C VAL A 390 -10.71 24.79 -42.83
N THR A 391 -9.87 24.79 -41.79
CA THR A 391 -10.23 24.30 -40.44
C THR A 391 -10.85 25.38 -39.56
N GLU A 392 -10.56 26.66 -39.84
CA GLU A 392 -11.02 27.79 -39.02
C GLU A 392 -12.22 28.55 -39.63
N ARG A 393 -12.45 28.46 -40.94
CA ARG A 393 -13.56 29.17 -41.61
C ARG A 393 -14.18 28.33 -42.72
N SER A 394 -15.51 28.42 -42.84
CA SER A 394 -16.26 27.76 -43.91
C SER A 394 -15.90 28.32 -45.29
N THR A 395 -15.84 27.43 -46.28
CA THR A 395 -15.49 27.79 -47.67
C THR A 395 -16.61 28.58 -48.35
N PRO A 396 -16.32 29.65 -49.10
CA PRO A 396 -17.34 30.40 -49.83
C PRO A 396 -17.92 29.61 -51.00
N THR A 397 -19.17 29.93 -51.38
CA THR A 397 -19.86 29.35 -52.54
C THR A 397 -19.28 29.85 -53.87
N VAL A 398 -18.99 28.95 -54.81
CA VAL A 398 -18.62 29.31 -56.20
C VAL A 398 -19.90 29.60 -56.99
N THR A 399 -20.08 30.82 -57.48
CA THR A 399 -21.41 31.28 -57.97
C THR A 399 -21.61 31.31 -59.49
N ALA A 400 -20.60 31.05 -60.33
CA ALA A 400 -20.80 30.79 -61.77
C ALA A 400 -19.52 30.36 -62.52
N SER A 401 -18.35 30.87 -62.14
CA SER A 401 -17.05 30.48 -62.70
C SER A 401 -15.94 30.72 -61.67
N GLY A 402 -14.95 29.80 -61.62
CA GLY A 402 -13.88 29.77 -60.62
C GLY A 402 -13.59 28.33 -60.15
N SER A 403 -12.39 28.09 -59.61
CA SER A 403 -12.04 26.81 -58.97
C SER A 403 -11.26 27.04 -57.67
N HIS A 404 -11.46 26.14 -56.72
CA HIS A 404 -10.68 26.09 -55.49
C HIS A 404 -9.58 25.04 -55.66
N GLN A 405 -8.33 25.39 -55.37
CA GLN A 405 -7.24 24.43 -55.27
C GLN A 405 -6.93 24.20 -53.79
N ILE A 406 -6.99 22.94 -53.37
CA ILE A 406 -6.57 22.53 -52.03
C ILE A 406 -5.08 22.23 -52.09
N VAL A 407 -4.31 22.91 -51.25
CA VAL A 407 -2.89 22.65 -51.06
C VAL A 407 -2.73 21.99 -49.69
N THR A 408 -2.51 20.68 -49.70
CA THR A 408 -2.23 19.88 -48.51
C THR A 408 -0.73 19.64 -48.40
N PRO A 409 -0.06 20.10 -47.33
CA PRO A 409 1.31 19.70 -47.07
C PRO A 409 1.36 18.24 -46.61
N LEU A 410 1.95 17.36 -47.41
CA LEU A 410 2.34 16.02 -46.97
C LEU A 410 3.63 16.15 -46.14
N LEU A 411 3.49 16.14 -44.82
CA LEU A 411 4.62 16.09 -43.90
C LEU A 411 5.25 14.69 -44.00
N THR A 412 6.45 14.59 -44.58
CA THR A 412 7.26 13.38 -44.56
C THR A 412 8.41 13.55 -43.57
N SER A 413 8.70 12.50 -42.79
CA SER A 413 9.82 12.50 -41.85
C SER A 413 11.12 12.30 -42.61
N LEU A 414 12.01 13.30 -42.58
CA LEU A 414 13.33 13.23 -43.22
C LEU A 414 14.43 13.08 -42.17
N ILE A 415 15.42 12.25 -42.47
CA ILE A 415 16.57 11.96 -41.62
C ILE A 415 17.79 12.67 -42.18
N ALA A 416 18.39 13.51 -41.35
CA ALA A 416 19.66 14.18 -41.62
C ALA A 416 20.79 13.50 -40.81
N PRO A 417 21.63 12.66 -41.43
CA PRO A 417 22.75 12.06 -40.72
C PRO A 417 23.78 13.13 -40.34
N ARG A 418 24.24 13.11 -39.09
CA ARG A 418 25.21 14.08 -38.54
C ARG A 418 26.62 13.70 -39.00
N ASN A 419 27.12 14.35 -40.05
CA ASN A 419 28.48 14.08 -40.55
C ASN A 419 29.54 14.82 -39.73
N GLN A 420 30.62 14.14 -39.36
CA GLN A 420 31.87 14.80 -38.96
C GLN A 420 32.56 15.40 -40.21
N TRP A 421 33.44 16.37 -39.99
CA TRP A 421 34.08 17.31 -40.95
C TRP A 421 34.70 16.72 -42.24
N ALA A 422 34.88 15.40 -42.39
CA ALA A 422 35.53 14.80 -43.55
C ALA A 422 34.55 14.56 -44.72
N ARG A 423 34.73 15.32 -45.81
CA ARG A 423 34.02 15.15 -47.09
C ARG A 423 34.51 13.89 -47.82
N GLY A 424 33.86 12.75 -47.58
CA GLY A 424 33.97 11.53 -48.40
C GLY A 424 32.71 11.29 -49.23
N THR A 425 32.74 10.28 -50.10
CA THR A 425 31.64 9.80 -50.99
C THR A 425 30.34 9.40 -50.29
N HIS A 426 30.23 9.58 -48.97
CA HIS A 426 29.08 9.27 -48.13
C HIS A 426 28.50 10.51 -47.44
N SER A 427 28.58 11.70 -48.04
CA SER A 427 27.73 12.82 -47.61
C SER A 427 26.28 12.51 -47.98
N ASN A 428 25.58 11.78 -47.13
CA ASN A 428 24.22 11.37 -47.42
C ASN A 428 23.27 12.58 -47.45
N PRO A 429 22.48 12.76 -48.52
CA PRO A 429 21.38 13.71 -48.53
C PRO A 429 20.33 13.32 -47.49
N LEU A 430 19.49 14.29 -47.11
CA LEU A 430 18.24 14.05 -46.39
C LEU A 430 17.49 12.88 -47.04
N TYR A 431 16.95 11.96 -46.24
CA TYR A 431 16.20 10.81 -46.76
C TYR A 431 14.95 10.52 -45.95
N PRO A 432 13.86 10.02 -46.56
CA PRO A 432 12.66 9.61 -45.83
C PRO A 432 12.95 8.53 -44.80
N ALA A 433 12.38 8.63 -43.62
CA ALA A 433 12.65 7.72 -42.49
C ALA A 433 12.32 6.24 -42.79
N ASP A 434 11.39 6.01 -43.70
CA ASP A 434 10.93 4.70 -44.18
C ASP A 434 11.73 4.17 -45.38
N SER A 435 12.52 5.02 -46.05
CA SER A 435 13.21 4.63 -47.29
C SER A 435 14.39 3.68 -47.08
N ARG A 436 14.93 3.61 -45.86
CA ARG A 436 16.06 2.73 -45.52
C ARG A 436 16.22 2.59 -44.00
N PRO A 437 16.85 1.50 -43.52
CA PRO A 437 17.20 1.35 -42.11
C PRO A 437 18.04 2.52 -41.59
N LEU A 438 17.82 2.89 -40.33
CA LEU A 438 18.60 3.88 -39.62
C LEU A 438 20.06 3.43 -39.48
N HIS A 439 20.99 4.38 -39.57
CA HIS A 439 22.39 4.10 -39.21
C HIS A 439 22.48 3.77 -37.72
N THR A 440 23.26 2.75 -37.37
CA THR A 440 23.53 2.39 -35.97
C THR A 440 24.13 3.58 -35.23
N VAL A 441 23.40 4.10 -34.24
CA VAL A 441 23.91 5.14 -33.35
C VAL A 441 24.72 4.46 -32.25
N THR A 442 26.04 4.43 -32.40
CA THR A 442 26.93 4.02 -31.31
C THR A 442 27.04 5.16 -30.31
N ALA A 443 26.52 4.99 -29.10
CA ALA A 443 26.79 5.90 -28.00
C ALA A 443 28.27 5.85 -27.66
N GLN A 444 28.94 7.00 -27.69
CA GLN A 444 30.30 7.12 -27.20
C GLN A 444 30.23 7.13 -25.68
N ILE A 445 30.68 6.05 -25.04
CA ILE A 445 30.88 6.00 -23.60
C ILE A 445 32.08 6.90 -23.28
N ASP A 446 31.83 8.05 -22.65
CA ASP A 446 32.87 8.93 -22.12
C ASP A 446 33.51 8.28 -20.87
N LEU A 447 34.48 7.40 -21.09
CA LEU A 447 35.38 6.93 -20.03
C LEU A 447 36.57 7.90 -19.89
N LEU A 448 36.50 8.74 -18.85
CA LEU A 448 37.55 9.52 -18.17
C LEU A 448 38.28 10.66 -18.95
N PRO A 449 38.54 11.81 -18.28
CA PRO A 449 39.18 12.96 -18.91
C PRO A 449 40.70 12.73 -19.05
N ARG A 450 41.17 12.42 -20.27
CA ARG A 450 42.62 12.42 -20.54
C ARG A 450 43.12 13.82 -20.87
N LEU A 451 43.98 14.28 -19.96
CA LEU A 451 44.85 15.45 -19.99
C LEU A 451 45.37 15.83 -21.38
N LYS A 452 45.19 17.11 -21.73
CA LYS A 452 45.87 17.78 -22.83
C LYS A 452 47.38 17.82 -22.55
N SER A 453 48.19 17.18 -23.38
CA SER A 453 49.58 17.57 -23.59
C SER A 453 49.73 18.09 -25.02
N ARG A 454 50.03 19.39 -25.12
CA ARG A 454 50.53 20.04 -26.33
C ARG A 454 51.96 19.56 -26.54
N GLU A 455 52.22 18.88 -27.65
CA GLU A 455 53.55 18.95 -28.28
C GLU A 455 53.38 19.17 -29.78
N SER A 456 53.76 20.37 -30.18
CA SER A 456 53.98 20.81 -31.55
C SER A 456 55.32 20.26 -32.03
N HIS A 457 55.34 19.38 -33.05
CA HIS A 457 56.56 19.14 -33.82
C HIS A 457 56.30 19.34 -35.32
N HIS A 458 57.02 20.34 -35.84
CA HIS A 458 57.27 20.58 -37.25
C HIS A 458 57.94 19.36 -37.91
N GLY A 459 57.58 19.06 -39.16
CA GLY A 459 58.24 18.02 -39.95
C GLY A 459 57.84 18.09 -41.42
N ILE A 460 58.46 19.01 -42.13
CA ILE A 460 58.36 19.22 -43.58
C ILE A 460 59.04 18.05 -44.33
N SER A 461 58.37 17.66 -45.42
CA SER A 461 58.79 16.91 -46.62
C SER A 461 60.16 16.20 -46.67
N GLY A 462 60.12 14.93 -47.06
CA GLY A 462 61.23 14.23 -47.70
C GLY A 462 60.73 13.03 -48.52
N ARG A 463 60.52 13.24 -49.83
CA ARG A 463 60.43 12.16 -50.84
C ARG A 463 61.84 11.65 -51.11
N VAL A 464 62.09 10.34 -51.00
CA VAL A 464 62.97 9.60 -51.92
C VAL A 464 62.49 8.14 -52.02
N ARG A 465 62.22 7.70 -53.25
CA ARG A 465 62.53 6.34 -53.75
C ARG A 465 63.37 6.56 -55.02
N PRO A 466 64.23 5.61 -55.42
CA PRO A 466 65.08 4.72 -54.63
C PRO A 466 66.42 5.37 -54.27
#